data_AF-A0A815UAF1-F1
#
_entry.id   AF-A0A815UAF1-F1
#
_cell.length_a   1.000
_cell.length_b   1.000
_cell.length_c   1.000
_cell.angle_alpha   90.00
_cell.angle_beta   90.00
_cell.angle_gamma   90.00
#
_symmetry.space_group_name_H-M   'P 1'
#
loop_
_entity.id
_entity.type
_entity.pdbx_description
1 polymer ?
#
loop_
_entity_poly.entity_id
_entity_poly.type
_entity_poly.pdbx_seq_one_letter_code
_entity_poly.pdbx_strand_id
1 'polypeptide(L)'
;QHRNNIPAVNEYEYYKSNLFFPLLDHFLMSLKTRFSVHVKHAATISCIIPKFIHEKVFNDLIPAVELYKSLLPGSLAEIRAEFLQWKNKWINICNENKATTNSLNNNISLKRKLITIPDTAIESFNECNEAFFPNIKALLKIFSTLP
;
A
#
# COMPACT_ATOMS: atom_id res chain seq x y z
N GLN A 1 -4.83 32.12 12.35
CA GLN A 1 -5.79 33.25 12.25
C GLN A 1 -6.93 32.99 13.22
N HIS A 2 -7.15 33.87 14.19
CA HIS A 2 -8.28 33.77 15.11
C HIS A 2 -9.54 34.28 14.39
N ARG A 3 -10.57 33.44 14.23
CA ARG A 3 -11.89 33.90 13.76
C ARG A 3 -12.50 34.78 14.84
N ASN A 4 -13.00 35.96 14.46
CA ASN A 4 -13.84 36.76 15.33
C ASN A 4 -15.14 36.00 15.62
N ASN A 5 -15.58 35.99 16.88
CA ASN A 5 -16.87 35.42 17.26
C ASN A 5 -17.98 36.13 16.48
N ILE A 6 -18.73 35.36 15.70
CA ILE A 6 -19.88 35.89 14.97
C ILE A 6 -21.00 36.11 16.01
N PRO A 7 -21.58 37.32 16.12
CA PRO A 7 -22.67 37.57 17.04
C PRO A 7 -23.86 36.66 16.66
N ALA A 8 -24.36 35.91 17.63
CA ALA A 8 -25.44 34.94 17.44
C ALA A 8 -26.71 35.37 18.15
N VAL A 9 -27.86 35.05 17.57
CA VAL A 9 -29.19 35.43 18.06
C VAL A 9 -29.62 34.58 19.27
N ASN A 10 -29.12 33.35 19.37
CA ASN A 10 -29.34 32.43 20.50
C ASN A 10 -28.15 31.47 20.68
N GLU A 11 -28.15 30.69 21.75
CA GLU A 11 -27.06 29.77 22.12
C GLU A 11 -26.86 28.67 21.07
N TYR A 12 -27.94 28.21 20.44
CA TYR A 12 -27.88 27.18 19.40
C TYR A 12 -27.15 27.68 18.15
N GLU A 13 -27.49 28.87 17.66
CA GLU A 13 -26.83 29.48 16.50
C GLU A 13 -25.37 29.84 16.80
N TYR A 14 -25.07 30.22 18.05
CA TYR A 14 -23.69 30.40 18.51
C TYR A 14 -22.88 29.11 18.41
N TYR A 15 -23.42 28.01 18.97
CA TYR A 15 -22.78 26.70 18.90
C TYR A 15 -22.60 26.24 17.45
N LYS A 16 -23.64 26.35 16.63
CA LYS A 16 -23.61 25.92 15.24
C LYS A 16 -22.55 26.66 14.43
N SER A 17 -22.48 27.98 14.54
CA SER A 17 -21.62 28.81 13.70
C SER A 17 -20.17 28.93 14.20
N ASN A 18 -19.96 28.95 15.52
CA ASN A 18 -18.63 29.16 16.10
C ASN A 18 -17.92 27.86 16.53
N LEU A 19 -18.65 26.75 16.71
CA LEU A 19 -18.07 25.46 17.12
C LEU A 19 -18.31 24.38 16.07
N PHE A 20 -19.57 24.11 15.71
CA PHE A 20 -19.91 22.97 14.86
C PHE A 20 -19.41 23.11 13.41
N PHE A 21 -19.71 24.22 12.72
CA PHE A 21 -19.22 24.42 11.35
C PHE A 21 -17.69 24.49 11.27
N PRO A 22 -16.96 25.23 12.13
CA PRO A 22 -15.50 25.20 12.11
C PRO A 22 -14.91 23.81 12.36
N LEU A 23 -15.53 23.03 13.26
CA LEU A 23 -15.13 21.65 13.51
C LEU A 23 -15.35 20.78 12.26
N LEU A 24 -16.50 20.88 11.61
CA LEU A 24 -16.79 20.16 10.37
C LEU A 24 -15.83 20.56 9.24
N ASP A 25 -15.57 21.85 9.07
CA ASP A 25 -14.60 22.37 8.09
C ASP A 25 -13.22 21.79 8.36
N HIS A 26 -12.79 21.75 9.62
CA HIS A 26 -11.51 21.17 10.02
C HIS A 26 -11.44 19.67 9.76
N PHE A 27 -12.50 18.91 10.08
CA PHE A 27 -12.59 17.49 9.75
C PHE A 27 -12.52 17.27 8.24
N LEU A 28 -13.27 18.04 7.47
CA LEU A 28 -13.28 17.94 6.02
C LEU A 28 -11.89 18.26 5.44
N MET A 29 -11.23 19.29 5.94
CA MET A 29 -9.86 19.64 5.54
C MET A 29 -8.88 18.52 5.89
N SER A 30 -8.98 17.98 7.11
CA SER A 30 -8.12 16.87 7.57
C SER A 30 -8.29 15.63 6.69
N LEU A 31 -9.54 15.29 6.31
CA LEU A 31 -9.82 14.19 5.38
C LEU A 31 -9.24 14.46 3.99
N LYS A 32 -9.41 15.67 3.45
CA LYS A 32 -8.84 16.06 2.15
C LYS A 32 -7.32 15.95 2.13
N THR A 33 -6.65 16.39 3.21
CA THR A 33 -5.19 16.28 3.33
C THR A 33 -4.74 14.82 3.44
N ARG A 34 -5.45 14.00 4.25
CA ARG A 34 -5.09 12.60 4.47
C ARG A 34 -5.33 11.72 3.23
N PHE A 35 -6.34 12.02 2.41
CA PHE A 35 -6.62 11.32 1.15
C PHE A 35 -6.19 12.12 -0.08
N SER A 36 -5.10 12.89 0.06
CA SER A 36 -4.53 13.67 -1.02
C SER A 36 -4.02 12.77 -2.17
N VAL A 37 -3.74 13.39 -3.32
CA VAL A 37 -3.22 12.70 -4.51
C VAL A 37 -1.92 11.95 -4.20
N HIS A 38 -1.02 12.55 -3.40
CA HIS A 38 0.24 11.92 -3.00
C HIS A 38 0.03 10.62 -2.21
N VAL A 39 -0.93 10.62 -1.26
CA VAL A 39 -1.24 9.42 -0.47
C VAL A 39 -1.86 8.35 -1.37
N LYS A 40 -2.70 8.73 -2.34
CA LYS A 40 -3.26 7.79 -3.32
C LYS A 40 -2.17 7.18 -4.21
N HIS A 41 -1.22 7.98 -4.69
CA HIS A 41 -0.07 7.48 -5.46
C HIS A 41 0.81 6.56 -4.62
N ALA A 42 1.10 6.93 -3.37
CA ALA A 42 1.86 6.08 -2.46
C ALA A 42 1.14 4.76 -2.14
N ALA A 43 -0.19 4.78 -2.03
CA ALA A 43 -1.00 3.59 -1.83
C ALA A 43 -0.93 2.61 -3.01
N THR A 44 -0.55 3.04 -4.22
CA THR A 44 -0.38 2.12 -5.35
C THR A 44 0.81 1.17 -5.18
N ILE A 45 1.73 1.46 -4.25
CA ILE A 45 2.79 0.52 -3.85
C ILE A 45 2.18 -0.80 -3.32
N SER A 46 0.96 -0.77 -2.77
CA SER A 46 0.26 -2.00 -2.34
C SER A 46 0.15 -3.08 -3.44
N CYS A 47 0.31 -2.71 -4.71
CA CYS A 47 0.33 -3.66 -5.84
C CYS A 47 1.49 -4.65 -5.80
N ILE A 48 2.56 -4.38 -5.05
CA ILE A 48 3.72 -5.29 -4.94
C ILE A 48 3.58 -6.31 -3.80
N ILE A 49 2.54 -6.18 -2.96
CA ILE A 49 2.25 -7.14 -1.90
C ILE A 49 1.82 -8.47 -2.55
N PRO A 50 2.50 -9.59 -2.25
CA PRO A 50 2.26 -10.90 -2.86
C PRO A 50 0.80 -11.36 -2.86
N LYS A 51 0.04 -11.14 -1.79
CA LYS A 51 -1.39 -11.50 -1.75
C LYS A 51 -2.23 -10.83 -2.85
N PHE A 52 -1.89 -9.60 -3.24
CA PHE A 52 -2.65 -8.81 -4.20
C PHE A 52 -2.00 -8.75 -5.59
N ILE A 53 -0.81 -9.36 -5.75
CA ILE A 53 0.02 -9.18 -6.95
C ILE A 53 -0.58 -9.77 -8.24
N HIS A 54 -1.46 -10.78 -8.11
CA HIS A 54 -2.07 -11.46 -9.23
C HIS A 54 -2.91 -10.52 -10.10
N GLU A 55 -3.73 -9.69 -9.45
CA GLU A 55 -4.71 -8.80 -10.09
C GLU A 55 -4.09 -7.53 -10.66
N LYS A 56 -2.89 -7.16 -10.21
CA LYS A 56 -2.28 -5.86 -10.51
C LYS A 56 -1.34 -5.90 -11.71
N VAL A 57 -1.32 -4.80 -12.46
CA VAL A 57 -0.44 -4.61 -13.62
C VAL A 57 0.60 -3.54 -13.29
N PHE A 58 1.74 -3.56 -13.99
CA PHE A 58 2.80 -2.57 -13.77
C PHE A 58 2.31 -1.12 -13.91
N ASN A 59 1.33 -0.87 -14.78
CA ASN A 59 0.75 0.47 -14.96
C ASN A 59 0.14 1.04 -13.68
N ASP A 60 -0.36 0.17 -12.78
CA ASP A 60 -0.90 0.59 -11.49
C ASP A 60 0.20 1.13 -10.57
N LEU A 61 1.45 0.70 -10.75
CA LEU A 61 2.61 1.08 -9.94
C LEU A 61 3.27 2.38 -10.41
N ILE A 62 3.04 2.81 -11.67
CA ILE A 62 3.66 4.01 -12.26
C ILE A 62 3.53 5.26 -11.37
N PRO A 63 2.35 5.59 -10.80
CA PRO A 63 2.21 6.79 -9.98
C PRO A 63 3.13 6.80 -8.74
N ALA A 64 3.37 5.63 -8.13
CA ALA A 64 4.31 5.51 -7.02
C ALA A 64 5.77 5.64 -7.48
N VAL A 65 6.10 5.03 -8.62
CA VAL A 65 7.46 5.08 -9.18
C VAL A 65 7.84 6.51 -9.56
N GLU A 66 6.92 7.27 -10.14
CA GLU A 66 7.13 8.68 -10.45
C GLU A 66 7.29 9.52 -9.18
N LEU A 67 6.46 9.26 -8.15
CA LEU A 67 6.52 9.98 -6.87
C LEU A 67 7.84 9.74 -6.12
N TYR A 68 8.35 8.51 -6.13
CA TYR A 68 9.54 8.11 -5.38
C TYR A 68 10.80 7.94 -6.23
N LYS A 69 10.79 8.42 -7.48
CA LYS A 69 11.87 8.22 -8.46
C LYS A 69 13.27 8.53 -7.94
N SER A 70 13.42 9.55 -7.10
CA SER A 70 14.70 9.95 -6.51
C SER A 70 15.24 8.99 -5.44
N LEU A 71 14.39 8.13 -4.89
CA LEU A 71 14.75 7.16 -3.84
C LEU A 71 14.97 5.75 -4.41
N LEU A 72 14.65 5.53 -5.69
CA LEU A 72 14.78 4.23 -6.33
C LEU A 72 16.16 4.07 -6.98
N PRO A 73 16.81 2.91 -6.82
CA PRO A 73 18.15 2.69 -7.34
C PRO A 73 18.20 2.53 -8.87
N GLY A 74 17.11 2.07 -9.50
CA GLY A 74 17.06 1.75 -10.93
C GLY A 74 16.19 2.68 -11.76
N SER A 75 16.34 2.55 -13.07
CA SER A 75 15.51 3.16 -14.11
C SER A 75 14.11 2.52 -14.17
N LEU A 76 13.17 3.21 -14.83
CA LEU A 76 11.80 2.71 -15.02
C LEU A 76 11.75 1.33 -15.70
N ALA A 77 12.68 1.06 -16.62
CA ALA A 77 12.77 -0.21 -17.32
C ALA A 77 13.21 -1.35 -16.40
N GLU A 78 14.20 -1.11 -15.53
CA GLU A 78 14.68 -2.07 -14.53
C GLU A 78 13.60 -2.35 -13.49
N ILE A 79 12.91 -1.32 -13.00
CA ILE A 79 11.78 -1.48 -12.06
C ILE A 79 10.66 -2.32 -12.68
N ARG A 80 10.36 -2.10 -13.97
CA ARG A 80 9.36 -2.90 -14.69
C ARG A 80 9.78 -4.37 -14.80
N ALA A 81 11.04 -4.62 -15.14
CA ALA A 81 11.57 -5.98 -15.25
C ALA A 81 11.53 -6.69 -13.89
N GLU A 82 11.99 -6.03 -12.82
CA GLU A 82 11.92 -6.55 -11.45
C GLU A 82 10.48 -6.84 -11.04
N PHE A 83 9.54 -5.93 -11.30
CA PHE A 83 8.13 -6.12 -10.95
C PHE A 83 7.56 -7.38 -11.60
N LEU A 84 7.85 -7.61 -12.89
CA LEU A 84 7.41 -8.81 -13.59
C LEU A 84 8.04 -10.08 -13.02
N GLN A 85 9.33 -10.05 -12.71
CA GLN A 85 10.03 -11.18 -12.08
C GLN A 85 9.46 -11.50 -10.70
N TRP A 86 9.21 -10.48 -9.88
CA TRP A 86 8.61 -10.61 -8.56
C TRP A 86 7.18 -11.16 -8.64
N LYS A 87 6.38 -10.63 -9.58
CA LYS A 87 5.04 -11.14 -9.86
C LYS A 87 5.08 -12.62 -10.25
N ASN A 88 5.97 -13.00 -11.16
CA ASN A 88 6.10 -14.39 -11.59
C ASN A 88 6.57 -15.32 -10.45
N LYS A 89 7.52 -14.88 -9.62
CA LYS A 89 7.97 -15.61 -8.42
C LYS A 89 6.77 -15.99 -7.53
N TRP A 90 5.94 -15.02 -7.17
CA TRP A 90 4.81 -15.25 -6.28
C TRP A 90 3.67 -16.01 -6.95
N ILE A 91 3.42 -15.80 -8.25
CA ILE A 91 2.46 -16.61 -9.00
C ILE A 91 2.84 -18.10 -8.96
N ASN A 92 4.12 -18.42 -9.17
CA ASN A 92 4.60 -19.79 -9.16
C ASN A 92 4.42 -20.43 -7.78
N ILE A 93 4.79 -19.72 -6.71
CA ILE A 93 4.59 -20.19 -5.31
C ILE A 93 3.10 -20.42 -5.02
N CYS A 94 2.21 -19.52 -5.45
CA CYS A 94 0.77 -19.68 -5.28
C CYS A 94 0.23 -20.92 -6.01
N ASN A 95 0.74 -21.20 -7.21
CA ASN A 95 0.34 -22.37 -8.00
C ASN A 95 0.88 -23.68 -7.39
N GLU A 96 2.12 -23.69 -6.93
CA GLU A 96 2.73 -24.82 -6.22
C GLU A 96 1.96 -25.15 -4.93
N ASN A 97 1.57 -24.13 -4.18
CA ASN A 97 0.74 -24.28 -2.99
C ASN A 97 -0.62 -24.93 -3.32
N LYS A 98 -1.30 -24.49 -4.40
CA LYS A 98 -2.58 -25.06 -4.86
C LYS A 98 -2.43 -26.51 -5.35
N ALA A 99 -1.38 -26.82 -6.10
CA ALA A 99 -1.10 -28.17 -6.57
C ALA A 99 -0.84 -29.13 -5.39
N THR A 100 -0.08 -28.65 -4.41
CA THR A 100 0.24 -29.38 -3.18
C THR A 100 -1.02 -29.63 -2.35
N THR A 101 -1.92 -28.65 -2.19
CA THR A 101 -3.20 -28.86 -1.48
C THR A 101 -4.12 -29.85 -2.18
N ASN A 102 -4.17 -29.84 -3.52
CA ASN A 102 -5.00 -30.77 -4.29
C ASN A 102 -4.50 -32.23 -4.22
N SER A 103 -3.19 -32.43 -3.96
CA SER A 103 -2.58 -33.75 -3.76
C SER A 103 -2.56 -34.23 -2.29
N LEU A 104 -2.89 -33.36 -1.32
CA LEU A 104 -2.69 -33.57 0.13
C LEU A 104 -3.92 -34.04 0.90
N ASN A 105 -4.98 -34.46 0.21
CA ASN A 105 -6.22 -34.93 0.82
C ASN A 105 -6.06 -36.14 1.78
N ASN A 106 -4.87 -36.72 1.96
CA ASN A 106 -4.68 -37.88 2.86
C ASN A 106 -3.53 -37.84 3.90
N ASN A 107 -2.66 -36.82 4.02
CA ASN A 107 -1.55 -36.88 5.00
C ASN A 107 -1.20 -35.53 5.68
N ILE A 108 -1.45 -35.46 6.99
CA ILE A 108 -1.33 -34.26 7.86
C ILE A 108 0.13 -33.76 8.03
N SER A 109 1.13 -34.62 7.84
CA SER A 109 2.55 -34.33 8.11
C SER A 109 3.25 -33.41 7.09
N LEU A 110 2.65 -33.19 5.90
CA LEU A 110 3.24 -32.41 4.80
C LEU A 110 2.73 -30.96 4.70
N LYS A 111 1.77 -30.55 5.56
CA LYS A 111 1.35 -29.13 5.68
C LYS A 111 2.50 -28.16 5.97
N ARG A 112 3.64 -28.66 6.46
CA ARG A 112 4.85 -27.88 6.80
C ARG A 112 5.59 -27.26 5.60
N LYS A 113 5.31 -27.67 4.36
CA LYS A 113 5.97 -27.09 3.16
C LYS A 113 5.09 -26.09 2.39
N LEU A 114 4.03 -25.56 3.00
CA LEU A 114 3.26 -24.48 2.38
C LEU A 114 3.93 -23.15 2.72
N ILE A 115 4.45 -22.46 1.71
CA ILE A 115 5.02 -21.12 1.90
C ILE A 115 3.87 -20.15 2.14
N THR A 116 3.90 -19.44 3.26
CA THR A 116 2.90 -18.40 3.57
C THR A 116 3.08 -17.23 2.63
N ILE A 117 2.01 -16.83 1.94
CA ILE A 117 2.03 -15.69 1.01
C ILE A 117 1.87 -14.40 1.82
N PRO A 118 2.85 -13.47 1.78
CA PRO A 118 2.78 -12.24 2.55
C PRO A 118 1.56 -11.40 2.20
N ASP A 119 0.90 -10.88 3.23
CA ASP A 119 -0.27 -10.02 3.07
C ASP A 119 -0.08 -8.59 3.58
N THR A 120 1.02 -8.36 4.30
CA THR A 120 1.44 -7.03 4.72
C THR A 120 2.70 -6.59 3.98
N ALA A 121 2.90 -5.26 3.96
CA ALA A 121 4.12 -4.64 3.45
C ALA A 121 5.39 -5.16 4.14
N ILE A 122 5.31 -5.35 5.46
CA ILE A 122 6.43 -5.70 6.33
C ILE A 122 6.87 -7.15 6.08
N GLU A 123 5.91 -8.08 5.98
CA GLU A 123 6.22 -9.47 5.61
C GLU A 123 6.80 -9.54 4.20
N SER A 124 6.19 -8.81 3.26
CA SER A 124 6.68 -8.73 1.88
C SER A 124 8.11 -8.20 1.84
N PHE A 125 8.40 -7.19 2.67
CA PHE A 125 9.74 -6.62 2.83
C PHE A 125 10.71 -7.68 3.35
N ASN A 126 10.37 -8.44 4.38
CA ASN A 126 11.24 -9.46 4.95
C ASN A 126 11.56 -10.59 3.96
N GLU A 127 10.58 -11.02 3.16
CA GLU A 127 10.74 -12.05 2.12
C GLU A 127 11.43 -11.55 0.83
N CYS A 128 11.61 -10.24 0.70
CA CYS A 128 12.26 -9.61 -0.44
C CYS A 128 13.79 -9.60 -0.26
N ASN A 129 14.49 -10.29 -1.15
CA ASN A 129 15.95 -10.30 -1.20
C ASN A 129 16.45 -9.11 -2.03
N GLU A 130 17.20 -8.21 -1.39
CA GLU A 130 17.73 -6.97 -1.97
C GLU A 130 18.70 -7.22 -3.13
N ALA A 131 19.44 -8.34 -3.14
CA ALA A 131 20.37 -8.66 -4.22
C ALA A 131 19.67 -8.94 -5.56
N PHE A 132 18.41 -9.41 -5.51
CA PHE A 132 17.63 -9.75 -6.69
C PHE A 132 16.55 -8.71 -7.02
N PHE A 133 16.03 -8.01 -6.02
CA PHE A 133 14.91 -7.08 -6.16
C PHE A 133 15.16 -5.75 -5.43
N PRO A 134 16.25 -5.02 -5.74
CA PRO A 134 16.61 -3.79 -5.02
C PRO A 134 15.54 -2.70 -5.13
N ASN A 135 14.88 -2.55 -6.29
CA ASN A 135 13.85 -1.52 -6.47
C ASN A 135 12.57 -1.86 -5.71
N ILE A 136 12.15 -3.13 -5.75
CA ILE A 136 10.97 -3.58 -5.01
C ILE A 136 11.20 -3.52 -3.51
N LYS A 137 12.40 -3.87 -3.04
CA LYS A 137 12.79 -3.74 -1.63
C LYS A 137 12.71 -2.28 -1.18
N ALA A 138 13.19 -1.34 -1.99
CA ALA A 138 13.10 0.09 -1.71
C ALA A 138 11.63 0.57 -1.64
N LEU A 139 10.79 0.16 -2.60
CA LEU A 139 9.36 0.49 -2.59
C LEU A 139 8.64 -0.09 -1.38
N LEU A 140 8.92 -1.35 -1.02
CA LEU A 140 8.38 -2.00 0.17
C LEU A 140 8.82 -1.27 1.44
N LYS A 141 10.08 -0.86 1.53
CA LYS A 141 10.61 -0.07 2.66
C LYS A 141 9.85 1.24 2.81
N ILE A 142 9.68 1.98 1.71
CA ILE A 142 8.92 3.23 1.69
C ILE A 142 7.50 2.96 2.21
N PHE A 143 6.82 1.96 1.66
CA PHE A 143 5.44 1.63 2.01
C PHE A 143 5.30 1.18 3.47
N SER A 144 6.27 0.45 4.02
CA SER A 144 6.30 0.08 5.44
C SER A 144 6.54 1.26 6.39
N THR A 145 7.05 2.39 5.89
CA THR A 145 7.30 3.61 6.70
C THR A 145 6.22 4.68 6.56
N LEU A 146 5.21 4.46 5.71
CA LEU A 146 4.09 5.38 5.58
C LEU A 146 3.11 5.24 6.76
N PRO A 147 2.60 6.36 7.29
CA PRO A 147 1.66 6.38 8.42
C PRO A 147 0.21 6.03 8.05
#